data_AF-A0A969QU37-F1
#
_entry.id   AF-A0A969QU37-F1
#
_cell.length_a   1.000
_cell.length_b   1.000
_cell.length_c   1.000
_cell.angle_alpha   90.00
_cell.angle_beta   90.00
_cell.angle_gamma   90.00
#
_symmetry.space_group_name_H-M   'P 1'
#
loop_
_entity.id
_entity.type
_entity.pdbx_description
1 polymer ?
#
loop_
_entity_poly.entity_id
_entity_poly.type
_entity_poly.pdbx_seq_one_letter_code
_entity_poly.pdbx_strand_id
1 'polypeptide(L)'
;MTVTQERIQDNLLQPLGFSNDPAIATNYVADSVDPYSWWAGNFRFVDLSGKLLGAHVAHAGLIVLWAGAMTLFELSRFDATQPMYQQGLILLPHLAALGLGVGANGQIVDTYPYFAIGVVHLISSAVLGAGGLYHAVLGPDKLDEQGFGYRWNDGNKMTTILGIHLVLLGMGALLLVVKATYAGGLYDPAIANVRLVTQPTLNPLTIFGYLVGITPNGWTLKGMAAVNNLEDVVGGHVWVGAICILGGIWHIRTAPTRWAKNLFVWSGEAYLSYSQAAIAYMGFFAAYFVWVNATVYPAVFFGPAEILKVEGVITARTWLMLFHIILASLLLAGHFWHALRARAIATGFVFSKMKFNENALFGDLQFNSEPLFNGIVQSPQNDPQIGSFATPVNNSEITLSWLKNLPIYRDNLSPITRGLEIGMAHGYLLLGPFLKLGTLRSANNALLAGFGGASGLVIILSVCLFIYGSAVFQGRKKPVGVLPTNLKTYSDWSRFTSGFLVGGLGGVIFACFILLEIGRSGIV
;
A
#
# COMPACT_ATOMS: atom_id res chain seq x y z
N MET A 1 -57.52 27.84 -29.64
CA MET A 1 -56.59 28.29 -28.60
C MET A 1 -55.73 27.10 -28.22
N THR A 2 -54.52 27.09 -28.78
CA THR A 2 -53.55 25.99 -28.78
C THR A 2 -52.77 25.97 -27.46
N VAL A 3 -52.85 24.87 -26.72
CA VAL A 3 -51.86 24.54 -25.68
C VAL A 3 -50.86 23.59 -26.35
N THR A 4 -49.68 24.11 -26.61
CA THR A 4 -48.55 23.38 -27.18
C THR A 4 -48.01 22.37 -26.16
N GLN A 5 -48.07 21.10 -26.55
CA GLN A 5 -47.48 19.97 -25.87
C GLN A 5 -45.95 20.07 -26.05
N GLU A 6 -45.26 20.64 -25.05
CA GLU A 6 -43.81 20.69 -25.05
C GLU A 6 -43.26 19.29 -24.77
N ARG A 7 -42.63 18.72 -25.79
CA ARG A 7 -42.04 17.39 -25.81
C ARG A 7 -40.78 17.42 -24.94
N ILE A 8 -40.91 17.12 -23.65
CA ILE A 8 -39.77 16.81 -22.78
C ILE A 8 -39.10 15.57 -23.40
N GLN A 9 -37.87 15.73 -23.88
CA GLN A 9 -37.04 14.61 -24.32
C GLN A 9 -36.79 13.72 -23.10
N ASP A 10 -37.49 12.59 -23.03
CA ASP A 10 -37.19 11.53 -22.07
C ASP A 10 -35.73 11.10 -22.23
N ASN A 11 -34.89 11.46 -21.27
CA ASN A 11 -33.50 11.03 -21.23
C ASN A 11 -33.49 9.54 -20.90
N LEU A 12 -33.30 8.69 -21.92
CA LEU A 12 -33.26 7.22 -21.82
C LEU A 12 -32.27 6.67 -20.77
N LEU A 13 -31.35 7.52 -20.27
CA LEU A 13 -30.34 7.16 -19.27
C LEU A 13 -30.74 7.58 -17.83
N GLN A 14 -31.89 8.23 -17.64
CA GLN A 14 -32.39 8.60 -16.30
C GLN A 14 -32.55 7.38 -15.35
N PRO A 15 -32.98 6.18 -15.81
CA PRO A 15 -33.00 4.98 -14.95
C PRO A 15 -31.62 4.50 -14.51
N LEU A 16 -30.55 4.94 -15.18
CA LEU A 16 -29.15 4.66 -14.81
C LEU A 16 -28.55 5.76 -13.93
N GLY A 17 -29.36 6.72 -13.47
CA GLY A 17 -28.95 7.77 -12.54
C GLY A 17 -28.18 8.93 -13.15
N PHE A 18 -28.45 9.29 -14.41
CA PHE A 18 -27.91 10.49 -15.06
C PHE A 18 -29.00 11.58 -15.13
N SER A 19 -28.78 12.74 -14.48
CA SER A 19 -29.64 13.92 -14.57
C SER A 19 -28.91 15.10 -15.23
N ASN A 20 -29.66 15.94 -15.95
CA ASN A 20 -29.21 17.20 -16.52
C ASN A 20 -29.54 18.41 -15.61
N ASP A 21 -30.11 18.17 -14.42
CA ASP A 21 -30.50 19.24 -13.51
C ASP A 21 -29.26 19.95 -12.93
N PRO A 22 -29.27 21.30 -12.85
CA PRO A 22 -28.21 22.03 -12.17
C PRO A 22 -28.18 21.59 -10.70
N ALA A 23 -27.01 21.17 -10.23
CA ALA A 23 -26.79 20.75 -8.86
C ALA A 23 -27.29 21.84 -7.90
N ILE A 24 -28.32 21.52 -7.10
CA ILE A 24 -28.85 22.44 -6.10
C ILE A 24 -27.76 22.58 -5.03
N ALA A 25 -27.15 23.76 -4.96
CA ALA A 25 -26.22 24.12 -3.90
C ALA A 25 -27.00 24.16 -2.58
N THR A 26 -27.04 23.02 -1.88
CA THR A 26 -27.51 22.99 -0.50
C THR A 26 -26.30 22.83 0.41
N ASN A 27 -26.30 23.62 1.49
CA ASN A 27 -25.23 23.69 2.50
C ASN A 27 -25.03 22.38 3.30
N TYR A 28 -25.67 21.28 2.91
CA TYR A 28 -25.68 20.00 3.64
C TYR A 28 -24.51 19.07 3.31
N VAL A 29 -23.67 19.39 2.31
CA VAL A 29 -22.41 18.66 2.08
C VAL A 29 -21.44 18.93 3.23
N ALA A 30 -21.44 20.14 3.79
CA ALA A 30 -20.61 20.51 4.94
C ALA A 30 -20.91 19.65 6.18
N ASP A 31 -22.18 19.32 6.43
CA ASP A 31 -22.59 18.53 7.60
C ASP A 31 -22.32 17.02 7.47
N SER A 32 -21.98 16.53 6.27
CA SER A 32 -21.51 15.14 6.05
C SER A 32 -19.99 15.00 6.14
N VAL A 33 -19.29 16.13 6.33
CA VAL A 33 -17.83 16.27 6.28
C VAL A 33 -17.25 16.54 7.67
N ASP A 34 -18.06 16.83 8.68
CA ASP A 34 -17.56 17.05 10.03
C ASP A 34 -18.47 16.47 11.13
N PRO A 35 -17.92 15.67 12.07
CA PRO A 35 -16.59 15.06 12.06
C PRO A 35 -16.62 13.68 11.43
N TYR A 36 -15.87 13.48 10.33
CA TYR A 36 -15.43 12.14 9.95
C TYR A 36 -14.71 11.52 11.15
N SER A 37 -15.22 10.39 11.64
CA SER A 37 -14.58 9.62 12.69
C SER A 37 -13.15 9.20 12.27
N TRP A 38 -12.26 8.90 13.20
CA TRP A 38 -10.83 8.74 12.87
C TRP A 38 -10.53 7.59 11.88
N TRP A 39 -11.43 6.61 11.68
CA TRP A 39 -11.26 5.52 10.68
C TRP A 39 -11.31 6.08 9.26
N ALA A 40 -12.00 7.21 9.10
CA ALA A 40 -12.07 8.01 7.88
C ALA A 40 -11.18 9.25 7.97
N GLY A 41 -10.17 9.25 8.85
CA GLY A 41 -9.36 10.43 9.14
C GLY A 41 -8.73 11.10 7.91
N ASN A 42 -8.37 10.32 6.89
CA ASN A 42 -7.78 10.85 5.66
C ASN A 42 -8.76 11.71 4.82
N PHE A 43 -10.07 11.55 4.99
CA PHE A 43 -11.05 12.42 4.32
C PHE A 43 -10.94 13.88 4.77
N ARG A 44 -10.38 14.13 5.96
CA ARG A 44 -10.14 15.50 6.48
C ARG A 44 -9.09 16.27 5.65
N PHE A 45 -8.31 15.56 4.83
CA PHE A 45 -7.27 16.17 4.00
C PHE A 45 -7.70 16.45 2.55
N VAL A 46 -8.96 16.17 2.18
CA VAL A 46 -9.45 16.29 0.80
C VAL A 46 -9.18 17.67 0.22
N ASP A 47 -9.39 18.74 1.00
CA ASP A 47 -9.17 20.13 0.57
C ASP A 47 -7.85 20.75 1.05
N LEU A 48 -7.01 19.95 1.72
CA LEU A 48 -5.69 20.35 2.22
C LEU A 48 -4.60 19.87 1.27
N SER A 49 -4.49 20.52 0.12
CA SER A 49 -3.61 20.10 -0.99
C SER A 49 -2.13 19.95 -0.61
N GLY A 50 -1.63 20.72 0.37
CA GLY A 50 -0.25 20.58 0.85
C GLY A 50 -0.05 19.35 1.73
N LYS A 51 -0.96 19.11 2.68
CA LYS A 51 -0.94 17.89 3.50
C LYS A 51 -1.16 16.63 2.67
N LEU A 52 -2.09 16.70 1.72
CA LEU A 52 -2.39 15.59 0.82
C LEU A 52 -1.20 15.29 -0.10
N LEU A 53 -0.49 16.32 -0.61
CA LEU A 53 0.79 16.12 -1.31
C LEU A 53 1.80 15.39 -0.42
N GLY A 54 1.97 15.82 0.84
CA GLY A 54 2.86 15.16 1.79
C GLY A 54 2.52 13.69 2.00
N ALA A 55 1.23 13.35 2.15
CA ALA A 55 0.77 11.97 2.27
C ALA A 55 1.13 11.12 1.03
N HIS A 56 0.92 11.64 -0.18
CA HIS A 56 1.25 10.92 -1.42
C HIS A 56 2.76 10.73 -1.60
N VAL A 57 3.56 11.76 -1.32
CA VAL A 57 5.02 11.69 -1.43
C VAL A 57 5.61 10.74 -0.37
N ALA A 58 5.10 10.77 0.87
CA ALA A 58 5.49 9.82 1.91
C ALA A 58 5.11 8.38 1.53
N HIS A 59 3.92 8.16 0.96
CA HIS A 59 3.49 6.85 0.48
C HIS A 59 4.37 6.34 -0.68
N ALA A 60 4.75 7.22 -1.63
CA ALA A 60 5.73 6.86 -2.66
C ALA A 60 7.10 6.49 -2.04
N GLY A 61 7.51 7.20 -0.98
CA GLY A 61 8.67 6.83 -0.17
C GLY A 61 8.59 5.42 0.41
N LEU A 62 7.43 5.00 0.93
CA LEU A 62 7.22 3.63 1.43
C LEU A 62 7.33 2.56 0.34
N ILE A 63 6.79 2.82 -0.85
CA ILE A 63 6.90 1.90 -2.00
C ILE A 63 8.38 1.72 -2.40
N VAL A 64 9.11 2.84 -2.53
CA VAL A 64 10.52 2.83 -2.92
C VAL A 64 11.41 2.22 -1.83
N LEU A 65 11.08 2.46 -0.54
CA LEU A 65 11.73 1.83 0.61
C LEU A 65 11.56 0.31 0.56
N TRP A 66 10.34 -0.18 0.34
CA TRP A 66 10.07 -1.61 0.23
C TRP A 66 10.84 -2.23 -0.94
N ALA A 67 10.83 -1.59 -2.11
CA ALA A 67 11.58 -2.09 -3.27
C ALA A 67 13.08 -2.23 -2.98
N GLY A 68 13.69 -1.22 -2.35
CA GLY A 68 15.11 -1.26 -1.98
C GLY A 68 15.43 -2.28 -0.88
N ALA A 69 14.70 -2.21 0.23
CA ALA A 69 14.91 -3.08 1.38
C ALA A 69 14.65 -4.56 1.04
N MET A 70 13.57 -4.85 0.30
CA MET A 70 13.23 -6.21 -0.09
C MET A 70 14.23 -6.76 -1.12
N THR A 71 14.71 -5.94 -2.06
CA THR A 71 15.77 -6.37 -3.01
C THR A 71 17.05 -6.77 -2.28
N LEU A 72 17.48 -5.95 -1.31
CA LEU A 72 18.67 -6.25 -0.50
C LEU A 72 18.45 -7.45 0.42
N PHE A 73 17.25 -7.62 0.95
CA PHE A 73 16.87 -8.80 1.73
C PHE A 73 16.92 -10.07 0.88
N GLU A 74 16.29 -10.08 -0.29
CA GLU A 74 16.35 -11.20 -1.25
C GLU A 74 17.80 -11.52 -1.61
N LEU A 75 18.60 -10.50 -1.94
CA LEU A 75 20.01 -10.68 -2.29
C LEU A 75 20.83 -11.27 -1.13
N SER A 76 20.57 -10.88 0.12
CA SER A 76 21.25 -11.44 1.29
C SER A 76 20.96 -12.93 1.54
N ARG A 77 19.90 -13.45 0.92
CA ARG A 77 19.44 -14.84 1.04
C ARG A 77 19.66 -15.64 -0.24
N PHE A 78 20.06 -14.98 -1.33
CA PHE A 78 20.19 -15.57 -2.64
C PHE A 78 21.36 -16.56 -2.71
N ASP A 79 21.04 -17.77 -3.18
CA ASP A 79 21.99 -18.82 -3.49
C ASP A 79 21.97 -19.07 -5.01
N ALA A 80 23.07 -18.73 -5.69
CA ALA A 80 23.19 -18.88 -7.14
C ALA A 80 23.27 -20.35 -7.60
N THR A 81 23.47 -21.30 -6.68
CA THR A 81 23.49 -22.73 -7.01
C THR A 81 22.09 -23.33 -7.14
N GLN A 82 21.05 -22.60 -6.69
CA GLN A 82 19.66 -23.02 -6.74
C GLN A 82 18.84 -22.16 -7.71
N PRO A 83 17.78 -22.72 -8.34
CA PRO A 83 16.86 -21.93 -9.15
C PRO A 83 16.21 -20.80 -8.34
N MET A 84 16.05 -19.61 -8.92
CA MET A 84 15.45 -18.46 -8.24
C MET A 84 14.03 -18.75 -7.73
N TYR A 85 13.24 -19.47 -8.52
CA TYR A 85 11.84 -19.75 -8.21
C TYR A 85 11.62 -20.70 -7.02
N GLN A 86 12.67 -21.36 -6.52
CA GLN A 86 12.62 -22.22 -5.32
C GLN A 86 13.01 -21.48 -4.03
N GLN A 87 13.48 -20.24 -4.12
CA GLN A 87 14.05 -19.50 -2.99
C GLN A 87 13.10 -18.43 -2.41
N GLY A 88 11.86 -18.36 -2.92
CA GLY A 88 10.87 -17.36 -2.47
C GLY A 88 11.21 -15.93 -2.91
N LEU A 89 11.87 -15.78 -4.05
CA LEU A 89 12.29 -14.49 -4.60
C LEU A 89 11.24 -13.96 -5.56
N ILE A 90 10.94 -12.67 -5.47
CA ILE A 90 10.03 -11.98 -6.40
C ILE A 90 10.68 -10.77 -7.05
N LEU A 91 11.65 -10.09 -6.45
CA LEU A 91 12.27 -8.90 -7.04
C LEU A 91 13.50 -9.23 -7.91
N LEU A 92 14.38 -10.12 -7.44
CA LEU A 92 15.55 -10.54 -8.23
C LEU A 92 15.16 -11.16 -9.59
N PRO A 93 14.10 -11.99 -9.70
CA PRO A 93 13.58 -12.44 -11.00
C PRO A 93 13.21 -11.32 -11.97
N HIS A 94 12.66 -10.19 -11.49
CA HIS A 94 12.34 -9.05 -12.35
C HIS A 94 13.60 -8.35 -12.85
N LEU A 95 14.62 -8.21 -12.00
CA LEU A 95 15.92 -7.64 -12.42
C LEU A 95 16.65 -8.55 -13.42
N ALA A 96 16.58 -9.86 -13.20
CA ALA A 96 17.14 -10.86 -14.10
C ALA A 96 16.43 -10.85 -15.47
N ALA A 97 15.10 -10.71 -15.51
CA ALA A 97 14.34 -10.58 -16.76
C ALA A 97 14.75 -9.33 -17.57
N LEU A 98 15.17 -8.25 -16.90
CA LEU A 98 15.76 -7.06 -17.55
C LEU A 98 17.19 -7.29 -18.08
N GLY A 99 17.73 -8.51 -17.97
CA GLY A 99 19.06 -8.91 -18.44
C GLY A 99 20.20 -8.38 -17.57
N LEU A 100 19.93 -8.01 -16.32
CA LEU A 100 20.95 -7.48 -15.41
C LEU A 100 21.65 -8.62 -14.69
N GLY A 101 22.97 -8.75 -14.85
CA GLY A 101 23.74 -9.77 -14.12
C GLY A 101 23.50 -11.21 -14.55
N VAL A 102 22.86 -11.40 -15.71
CA VAL A 102 22.46 -12.71 -16.26
C VAL A 102 23.34 -13.08 -17.46
N GLY A 103 23.82 -14.31 -17.47
CA GLY A 103 24.53 -14.94 -18.59
C GLY A 103 23.66 -15.95 -19.35
N ALA A 104 24.33 -16.86 -20.08
CA ALA A 104 23.65 -17.90 -20.84
C ALA A 104 22.82 -18.83 -19.92
N ASN A 105 21.72 -19.36 -20.46
CA ASN A 105 20.76 -20.23 -19.78
C ASN A 105 20.16 -19.64 -18.50
N GLY A 106 20.19 -18.33 -18.32
CA GLY A 106 19.67 -17.66 -17.13
C GLY A 106 20.59 -17.79 -15.92
N GLN A 107 21.85 -18.20 -16.09
CA GLN A 107 22.80 -18.26 -15.00
C GLN A 107 23.08 -16.85 -14.47
N ILE A 108 23.08 -16.67 -13.15
CA ILE A 108 23.45 -15.39 -12.54
C ILE A 108 24.97 -15.31 -12.44
N VAL A 109 25.57 -14.40 -13.21
CA VAL A 109 27.03 -14.24 -13.32
C VAL A 109 27.55 -13.06 -12.52
N ASP A 110 26.70 -12.06 -12.25
CA ASP A 110 27.05 -10.87 -11.47
C ASP A 110 25.84 -10.40 -10.66
N THR A 111 26.01 -10.27 -9.34
CA THR A 111 24.96 -9.79 -8.43
C THR A 111 25.10 -8.31 -8.07
N TYR A 112 26.17 -7.65 -8.51
CA TYR A 112 26.39 -6.23 -8.23
C TYR A 112 25.26 -5.31 -8.74
N PRO A 113 24.68 -5.52 -9.95
CA PRO A 113 23.54 -4.72 -10.41
C PRO A 113 22.34 -4.78 -9.47
N TYR A 114 22.07 -5.96 -8.88
CA TYR A 114 20.98 -6.13 -7.92
C TYR A 114 21.23 -5.35 -6.64
N PHE A 115 22.46 -5.42 -6.12
CA PHE A 115 22.87 -4.62 -4.96
C PHE A 115 22.75 -3.12 -5.24
N ALA A 116 23.30 -2.65 -6.36
CA ALA A 116 23.28 -1.24 -6.74
C ALA A 116 21.84 -0.72 -6.86
N ILE A 117 20.94 -1.46 -7.51
CA ILE A 117 19.53 -1.08 -7.64
C ILE A 117 18.84 -1.07 -6.28
N GLY A 118 19.08 -2.07 -5.43
CA GLY A 118 18.55 -2.11 -4.07
C GLY A 118 18.97 -0.90 -3.24
N VAL A 119 20.25 -0.52 -3.30
CA VAL A 119 20.78 0.66 -2.60
C VAL A 119 20.22 1.98 -3.17
N VAL A 120 20.14 2.13 -4.49
CA VAL A 120 19.58 3.34 -5.12
C VAL A 120 18.13 3.55 -4.70
N HIS A 121 17.30 2.50 -4.69
CA HIS A 121 15.93 2.59 -4.19
C HIS A 121 15.92 2.93 -2.70
N LEU A 122 16.72 2.25 -1.88
CA LEU A 122 16.77 2.50 -0.43
C LEU A 122 17.13 3.96 -0.12
N ILE A 123 18.15 4.53 -0.76
CA ILE A 123 18.57 5.92 -0.57
C ILE A 123 17.51 6.90 -1.10
N SER A 124 16.94 6.64 -2.28
CA SER A 124 15.90 7.50 -2.86
C SER A 124 14.66 7.55 -1.97
N SER A 125 14.35 6.46 -1.26
CA SER A 125 13.22 6.43 -0.33
C SER A 125 13.37 7.41 0.84
N ALA A 126 14.60 7.66 1.31
CA ALA A 126 14.86 8.64 2.36
C ALA A 126 14.58 10.08 1.88
N VAL A 127 14.92 10.40 0.63
CA VAL A 127 14.64 11.71 0.03
C VAL A 127 13.13 11.93 -0.11
N LEU A 128 12.41 10.92 -0.61
CA LEU A 128 10.94 10.96 -0.71
C LEU A 128 10.29 11.05 0.68
N GLY A 129 10.75 10.27 1.65
CA GLY A 129 10.26 10.31 3.03
C GLY A 129 10.45 11.68 3.68
N ALA A 130 11.62 12.30 3.48
CA ALA A 130 11.90 13.65 3.97
C ALA A 130 10.96 14.70 3.32
N GLY A 131 10.78 14.64 2.00
CA GLY A 131 9.83 15.51 1.29
C GLY A 131 8.38 15.31 1.73
N GLY A 132 7.97 14.06 1.92
CA GLY A 132 6.64 13.70 2.41
C GLY A 132 6.36 14.23 3.82
N LEU A 133 7.31 14.05 4.74
CA LEU A 133 7.22 14.59 6.11
C LEU A 133 7.20 16.12 6.12
N TYR A 134 8.04 16.76 5.31
CA TYR A 134 8.03 18.22 5.17
C TYR A 134 6.64 18.70 4.75
N HIS A 135 6.08 18.21 3.64
CA HIS A 135 4.79 18.67 3.15
C HIS A 135 3.60 18.28 4.04
N ALA A 136 3.67 17.16 4.77
CA ALA A 136 2.59 16.73 5.65
C ALA A 136 2.54 17.52 6.98
N VAL A 137 3.70 17.88 7.53
CA VAL A 137 3.82 18.37 8.91
C VAL A 137 4.31 19.82 9.00
N LEU A 138 5.26 20.24 8.15
CA LEU A 138 5.96 21.52 8.26
C LEU A 138 5.55 22.56 7.20
N GLY A 139 5.23 22.09 6.00
CA GLY A 139 4.80 22.92 4.88
C GLY A 139 3.39 23.49 5.07
N PRO A 140 2.96 24.36 4.14
CA PRO A 140 1.62 24.94 4.20
C PRO A 140 0.54 23.86 4.01
N ASP A 141 -0.56 23.97 4.75
CA ASP A 141 -1.65 22.98 4.68
C ASP A 141 -2.34 22.95 3.31
N LYS A 142 -2.44 24.11 2.66
CA LYS A 142 -3.00 24.30 1.32
C LYS A 142 -2.02 25.06 0.45
N LEU A 143 -1.81 24.58 -0.77
CA LEU A 143 -0.93 25.19 -1.76
C LEU A 143 -1.65 26.31 -2.52
N ASP A 144 -0.90 27.34 -2.92
CA ASP A 144 -1.40 28.46 -3.72
C ASP A 144 -1.82 28.01 -5.13
N GLU A 145 -3.07 28.30 -5.51
CA GLU A 145 -3.64 27.94 -6.82
C GLU A 145 -2.92 28.61 -8.00
N GLN A 146 -2.28 29.77 -7.79
CA GLN A 146 -1.44 30.41 -8.81
C GLN A 146 -0.18 29.58 -9.12
N GLY A 147 0.25 28.72 -8.18
CA GLY A 147 1.32 27.75 -8.35
C GLY A 147 0.81 26.31 -8.42
N PHE A 148 1.16 25.52 -7.40
CA PHE A 148 0.90 24.08 -7.33
C PHE A 148 -0.48 23.70 -6.74
N GLY A 149 -1.24 24.67 -6.23
CA GLY A 149 -2.59 24.47 -5.72
C GLY A 149 -3.59 24.10 -6.81
N TYR A 150 -4.66 23.44 -6.39
CA TYR A 150 -5.74 23.00 -7.26
C TYR A 150 -7.06 22.89 -6.48
N ARG A 151 -8.17 22.90 -7.21
CA ARG A 151 -9.50 22.51 -6.71
C ARG A 151 -10.00 21.32 -7.52
N TRP A 152 -10.61 20.35 -6.85
CA TRP A 152 -11.08 19.13 -7.50
C TRP A 152 -12.11 19.37 -8.62
N ASN A 153 -12.89 20.44 -8.53
CA ASN A 153 -13.87 20.81 -9.54
C ASN A 153 -13.28 21.65 -10.71
N ASP A 154 -12.00 22.03 -10.65
CA ASP A 154 -11.31 22.67 -11.77
C ASP A 154 -10.83 21.61 -12.78
N GLY A 155 -11.71 21.27 -13.71
CA GLY A 155 -11.42 20.29 -14.75
C GLY A 155 -10.21 20.62 -15.62
N ASN A 156 -9.84 21.91 -15.77
CA ASN A 156 -8.68 22.32 -16.57
C ASN A 156 -7.37 22.03 -15.81
N LYS A 157 -7.32 22.37 -14.51
CA LYS A 157 -6.16 22.02 -13.67
C LYS A 157 -6.03 20.50 -13.52
N MET A 158 -7.13 19.77 -13.37
CA MET A 158 -7.12 18.31 -13.27
C MET A 158 -6.58 17.64 -14.55
N THR A 159 -7.01 18.09 -15.72
CA THR A 159 -6.49 17.58 -17.01
C THR A 159 -5.03 17.96 -17.25
N THR A 160 -4.61 19.15 -16.81
CA THR A 160 -3.19 19.55 -16.87
C THR A 160 -2.31 18.63 -16.03
N ILE A 161 -2.71 18.35 -14.77
CA ILE A 161 -1.97 17.45 -13.88
C ILE A 161 -1.95 16.03 -14.45
N LEU A 162 -3.09 15.52 -14.93
CA LEU A 162 -3.17 14.23 -15.63
C LEU A 162 -2.20 14.19 -16.82
N GLY A 163 -2.19 15.23 -17.65
CA GLY A 163 -1.38 15.28 -18.85
C GLY A 163 0.12 15.27 -18.56
N ILE A 164 0.57 15.97 -17.51
CA ILE A 164 1.97 15.91 -17.05
C ILE A 164 2.34 14.48 -16.65
N HIS A 165 1.50 13.81 -15.86
CA HIS A 165 1.77 12.43 -15.44
C HIS A 165 1.76 11.45 -16.61
N LEU A 166 0.90 11.64 -17.61
CA LEU A 166 0.91 10.83 -18.84
C LEU A 166 2.23 10.99 -19.61
N VAL A 167 2.78 12.20 -19.71
CA VAL A 167 4.10 12.41 -20.31
C VAL A 167 5.19 11.67 -19.51
N LEU A 168 5.17 11.76 -18.17
CA LEU A 168 6.13 11.05 -17.32
C LEU A 168 6.03 9.51 -17.49
N LEU A 169 4.80 8.97 -17.54
CA LEU A 169 4.56 7.54 -17.79
C LEU A 169 5.05 7.11 -19.17
N GLY A 170 4.81 7.93 -20.19
CA GLY A 170 5.28 7.67 -21.55
C GLY A 170 6.80 7.66 -21.63
N MET A 171 7.50 8.57 -20.94
CA MET A 171 8.95 8.51 -20.80
C MET A 171 9.39 7.24 -20.07
N GLY A 172 8.69 6.83 -19.01
CA GLY A 172 8.94 5.57 -18.31
C GLY A 172 8.85 4.34 -19.22
N ALA A 173 7.84 4.26 -20.08
CA ALA A 173 7.72 3.18 -21.07
C ALA A 173 8.89 3.18 -22.07
N LEU A 174 9.34 4.35 -22.51
CA LEU A 174 10.49 4.48 -23.41
C LEU A 174 11.82 4.14 -22.75
N LEU A 175 11.96 4.25 -21.42
CA LEU A 175 13.16 3.77 -20.72
C LEU A 175 13.34 2.26 -20.89
N LEU A 176 12.25 1.47 -20.91
CA LEU A 176 12.33 0.04 -21.22
C LEU A 176 12.78 -0.19 -22.66
N VAL A 177 12.29 0.61 -23.61
CA VAL A 177 12.74 0.54 -25.01
C VAL A 177 14.23 0.81 -25.09
N VAL A 178 14.72 1.89 -24.46
CA VAL A 178 16.16 2.20 -24.41
C VAL A 178 16.97 1.07 -23.78
N LYS A 179 16.48 0.46 -22.69
CA LYS A 179 17.10 -0.71 -22.07
C LYS A 179 17.23 -1.88 -23.06
N ALA A 180 16.15 -2.18 -23.78
CA ALA A 180 16.08 -3.32 -24.68
C ALA A 180 16.87 -3.14 -25.99
N THR A 181 16.93 -1.92 -26.53
CA THR A 181 17.53 -1.66 -27.84
C THR A 181 18.96 -1.13 -27.77
N TYR A 182 19.34 -0.44 -26.69
CA TYR A 182 20.64 0.23 -26.59
C TYR A 182 21.45 -0.10 -25.33
N ALA A 183 20.79 -0.34 -24.18
CA ALA A 183 21.48 -0.58 -22.91
C ALA A 183 21.50 -2.05 -22.49
N GLY A 184 22.19 -2.87 -23.28
CA GLY A 184 22.52 -4.26 -22.96
C GLY A 184 21.41 -5.28 -23.20
N GLY A 185 20.18 -4.87 -23.53
CA GLY A 185 19.13 -5.78 -23.98
C GLY A 185 18.23 -6.32 -22.87
N LEU A 186 17.46 -7.37 -23.18
CA LEU A 186 16.61 -8.08 -22.23
C LEU A 186 16.94 -9.57 -22.27
N TYR A 187 16.59 -10.31 -21.21
CA TYR A 187 16.70 -11.77 -21.24
C TYR A 187 15.62 -12.35 -22.16
N ASP A 188 16.04 -13.07 -23.20
CA ASP A 188 15.13 -13.78 -24.10
C ASP A 188 15.13 -15.28 -23.77
N PRO A 189 14.00 -15.82 -23.26
CA PRO A 189 13.89 -17.25 -23.00
C PRO A 189 13.94 -18.12 -24.27
N ALA A 190 13.62 -17.59 -25.46
CA ALA A 190 13.63 -18.36 -26.71
C ALA A 190 15.05 -18.76 -27.15
N ILE A 191 16.05 -17.94 -26.81
CA ILE A 191 17.47 -18.23 -27.05
C ILE A 191 18.26 -18.47 -25.76
N ALA A 192 17.56 -18.46 -24.62
CA ALA A 192 18.10 -18.60 -23.27
C ALA A 192 19.30 -17.67 -22.99
N ASN A 193 19.24 -16.42 -23.44
CA ASN A 193 20.33 -15.47 -23.26
C ASN A 193 19.84 -14.02 -23.28
N VAL A 194 20.66 -13.10 -22.76
CA VAL A 194 20.43 -11.66 -22.90
C VAL A 194 20.77 -11.23 -24.32
N ARG A 195 19.86 -10.49 -24.97
CA ARG A 195 20.11 -9.93 -26.30
C ARG A 195 19.51 -8.54 -26.47
N LEU A 196 20.11 -7.77 -27.36
CA LEU A 196 19.53 -6.53 -27.86
C LEU A 196 18.34 -6.84 -28.78
N VAL A 197 17.29 -6.05 -28.65
CA VAL A 197 16.14 -6.06 -29.56
C VAL A 197 16.40 -5.03 -30.64
N THR A 198 16.88 -5.46 -31.81
CA THR A 198 17.31 -4.55 -32.88
C THR A 198 16.17 -4.13 -33.80
N GLN A 199 15.08 -4.90 -33.88
CA GLN A 199 13.95 -4.65 -34.76
C GLN A 199 12.62 -4.75 -34.00
N PRO A 200 12.28 -3.79 -33.12
CA PRO A 200 10.97 -3.75 -32.46
C PRO A 200 9.82 -3.74 -33.47
N THR A 201 8.75 -4.48 -33.21
CA THR A 201 7.59 -4.55 -34.11
C THR A 201 6.79 -3.25 -34.05
N LEU A 202 6.82 -2.47 -35.13
CA LEU A 202 6.05 -1.22 -35.22
C LEU A 202 4.73 -1.35 -35.98
N ASN A 203 4.46 -2.51 -36.59
CA ASN A 203 3.23 -2.75 -37.33
C ASN A 203 2.00 -2.64 -36.42
N PRO A 204 1.11 -1.64 -36.62
CA PRO A 204 -0.04 -1.41 -35.74
C PRO A 204 -1.03 -2.58 -35.78
N LEU A 205 -1.15 -3.31 -36.90
CA LEU A 205 -2.05 -4.45 -36.98
C LEU A 205 -1.63 -5.58 -36.03
N THR A 206 -0.33 -5.81 -35.89
CA THR A 206 0.20 -6.78 -34.93
C THR A 206 0.02 -6.26 -33.50
N ILE A 207 0.47 -5.05 -33.21
CA ILE A 207 0.48 -4.50 -31.85
C ILE A 207 -0.94 -4.33 -31.29
N PHE A 208 -1.86 -3.72 -32.05
CA PHE A 208 -3.24 -3.56 -31.62
C PHE A 208 -4.07 -4.84 -31.78
N GLY A 209 -3.64 -5.79 -32.62
CA GLY A 209 -4.24 -7.12 -32.71
C GLY A 209 -4.24 -7.85 -31.36
N TYR A 210 -3.16 -7.73 -30.60
CA TYR A 210 -3.05 -8.31 -29.25
C TYR A 210 -4.14 -7.82 -28.28
N LEU A 211 -4.66 -6.60 -28.43
CA LEU A 211 -5.74 -6.07 -27.58
C LEU A 211 -7.06 -6.85 -27.73
N VAL A 212 -7.26 -7.47 -28.90
CA VAL A 212 -8.47 -8.25 -29.23
C VAL A 212 -8.16 -9.73 -29.44
N GLY A 213 -6.96 -10.17 -29.02
CA GLY A 213 -6.53 -11.57 -29.11
C GLY A 213 -6.11 -12.04 -30.49
N ILE A 214 -5.95 -11.15 -31.46
CA ILE A 214 -5.38 -11.48 -32.78
C ILE A 214 -3.86 -11.43 -32.66
N THR A 215 -3.22 -12.58 -32.72
CA THR A 215 -1.75 -12.71 -32.66
C THR A 215 -1.20 -13.14 -34.02
N PRO A 216 0.13 -13.04 -34.26
CA PRO A 216 0.74 -13.60 -35.46
C PRO A 216 0.45 -15.10 -35.69
N ASN A 217 0.13 -15.84 -34.62
CA ASN A 217 -0.19 -17.27 -34.66
C ASN A 217 -1.69 -17.57 -34.76
N GLY A 218 -2.54 -16.55 -34.89
CA GLY A 218 -4.00 -16.67 -34.91
C GLY A 218 -4.69 -16.08 -33.67
N TRP A 219 -5.99 -16.32 -33.56
CA TRP A 219 -6.80 -15.78 -32.47
C TRP A 219 -6.66 -16.61 -31.19
N THR A 220 -6.59 -15.95 -30.03
CA THR A 220 -6.49 -16.60 -28.72
C THR A 220 -7.20 -15.82 -27.62
N LEU A 221 -7.78 -16.57 -26.67
CA LEU A 221 -8.34 -16.03 -25.43
C LEU A 221 -7.27 -15.43 -24.50
N LYS A 222 -5.99 -15.75 -24.70
CA LYS A 222 -4.89 -15.19 -23.91
C LYS A 222 -4.70 -13.67 -24.16
N GLY A 223 -5.26 -13.12 -25.25
CA GLY A 223 -5.17 -11.68 -25.54
C GLY A 223 -3.72 -11.21 -25.62
N MET A 224 -3.44 -10.07 -24.99
CA MET A 224 -2.09 -9.53 -24.83
C MET A 224 -1.12 -10.47 -24.10
N ALA A 225 -1.60 -11.35 -23.21
CA ALA A 225 -0.74 -12.30 -22.50
C ALA A 225 -0.18 -13.41 -23.40
N ALA A 226 -0.64 -13.50 -24.65
CA ALA A 226 -0.10 -14.40 -25.67
C ALA A 226 1.20 -13.91 -26.32
N VAL A 227 1.67 -12.69 -26.01
CA VAL A 227 2.92 -12.16 -26.57
C VAL A 227 4.07 -13.14 -26.29
N ASN A 228 4.78 -13.56 -27.34
CA ASN A 228 5.71 -14.69 -27.27
C ASN A 228 7.13 -14.34 -27.76
N ASN A 229 7.39 -13.10 -28.12
CA ASN A 229 8.70 -12.59 -28.56
C ASN A 229 8.95 -11.19 -27.98
N LEU A 230 10.21 -10.76 -27.94
CA LEU A 230 10.58 -9.47 -27.34
C LEU A 230 10.34 -8.29 -28.29
N GLU A 231 10.37 -8.52 -29.60
CA GLU A 231 10.13 -7.49 -30.63
C GLU A 231 8.75 -6.85 -30.46
N ASP A 232 7.73 -7.67 -30.22
CA ASP A 232 6.35 -7.22 -29.97
C ASP A 232 6.21 -6.55 -28.60
N VAL A 233 6.92 -7.05 -27.57
CA VAL A 233 6.94 -6.41 -26.24
C VAL A 233 7.52 -5.00 -26.34
N VAL A 234 8.71 -4.85 -26.94
CA VAL A 234 9.39 -3.56 -27.08
C VAL A 234 8.62 -2.65 -28.02
N GLY A 235 8.13 -3.17 -29.15
CA GLY A 235 7.31 -2.42 -30.10
C GLY A 235 6.02 -1.90 -29.48
N GLY A 236 5.35 -2.71 -28.66
CA GLY A 236 4.19 -2.29 -27.86
C GLY A 236 4.52 -1.14 -26.91
N HIS A 237 5.68 -1.18 -26.24
CA HIS A 237 6.11 -0.09 -25.35
C HIS A 237 6.48 1.20 -26.11
N VAL A 238 6.95 1.11 -27.36
CA VAL A 238 7.10 2.28 -28.24
C VAL A 238 5.73 2.93 -28.49
N TRP A 239 4.72 2.14 -28.83
CA TRP A 239 3.35 2.63 -29.03
C TRP A 239 2.75 3.23 -27.76
N VAL A 240 2.86 2.55 -26.62
CA VAL A 240 2.38 3.06 -25.32
C VAL A 240 3.10 4.37 -24.96
N GLY A 241 4.42 4.42 -25.12
CA GLY A 241 5.21 5.63 -24.87
C GLY A 241 4.74 6.82 -25.71
N ALA A 242 4.55 6.60 -27.02
CA ALA A 242 4.05 7.63 -27.93
C ALA A 242 2.62 8.07 -27.59
N ILE A 243 1.70 7.13 -27.34
CA ILE A 243 0.30 7.43 -27.00
C ILE A 243 0.21 8.22 -25.69
N CYS A 244 0.96 7.82 -24.66
CA CYS A 244 0.99 8.53 -23.37
C CYS A 244 1.56 9.95 -23.51
N ILE A 245 2.65 10.15 -24.26
CA ILE A 245 3.23 11.48 -24.46
C ILE A 245 2.28 12.38 -25.25
N LEU A 246 1.76 11.89 -26.38
CA LEU A 246 0.85 12.67 -27.23
C LEU A 246 -0.47 12.96 -26.50
N GLY A 247 -1.05 11.97 -25.81
CA GLY A 247 -2.23 12.13 -24.98
C GLY A 247 -1.99 13.09 -23.80
N GLY A 248 -0.80 13.04 -23.21
CA GLY A 248 -0.40 13.96 -22.14
C GLY A 248 -0.32 15.41 -22.61
N ILE A 249 0.34 15.66 -23.76
CA ILE A 249 0.38 16.98 -24.39
C ILE A 249 -1.03 17.46 -24.76
N TRP A 250 -1.87 16.58 -25.29
CA TRP A 250 -3.27 16.88 -25.59
C TRP A 250 -4.03 17.32 -24.33
N HIS A 251 -3.93 16.57 -23.22
CA HIS A 251 -4.60 16.91 -21.97
C HIS A 251 -4.07 18.18 -21.29
N ILE A 252 -2.79 18.55 -21.50
CA ILE A 252 -2.24 19.83 -21.05
C ILE A 252 -2.83 21.01 -21.85
N ARG A 253 -3.06 20.81 -23.15
CA ARG A 253 -3.47 21.86 -24.08
C ARG A 253 -4.97 21.98 -24.31
N THR A 254 -5.77 21.08 -23.73
CA THR A 254 -7.22 21.04 -23.96
C THR A 254 -7.99 20.99 -22.65
N ALA A 255 -9.24 21.43 -22.71
CA ALA A 255 -10.18 21.39 -21.61
C ALA A 255 -11.22 20.28 -21.83
N PRO A 256 -11.79 19.69 -20.76
CA PRO A 256 -12.90 18.75 -20.90
C PRO A 256 -14.06 19.37 -21.67
N THR A 257 -14.51 18.68 -22.71
CA THR A 257 -15.67 19.06 -23.54
C THR A 257 -16.97 18.95 -22.74
N ARG A 258 -18.04 19.58 -23.23
CA ARG A 258 -19.36 19.54 -22.58
C ARG A 258 -19.90 18.13 -22.41
N TRP A 259 -19.72 17.25 -23.39
CA TRP A 259 -20.17 15.86 -23.31
C TRP A 259 -19.48 15.10 -22.18
N ALA A 260 -18.16 15.27 -22.01
CA ALA A 260 -17.40 14.62 -20.96
C ALA A 260 -17.77 15.19 -19.58
N LYS A 261 -17.93 16.52 -19.51
CA LYS A 261 -18.38 17.20 -18.27
C LYS A 261 -19.71 16.65 -17.75
N ASN A 262 -20.65 16.36 -18.65
CA ASN A 262 -21.96 15.84 -18.29
C ASN A 262 -21.97 14.34 -17.95
N LEU A 263 -20.94 13.59 -18.36
CA LEU A 263 -20.88 12.14 -18.13
C LEU A 263 -20.24 11.78 -16.78
N PHE A 264 -19.24 12.57 -16.35
CA PHE A 264 -18.45 12.27 -15.16
C PHE A 264 -18.85 13.10 -13.94
N VAL A 265 -18.56 12.56 -12.75
CA VAL A 265 -18.62 13.30 -11.49
C VAL A 265 -17.26 13.94 -11.25
N TRP A 266 -17.23 15.26 -11.04
CA TRP A 266 -16.00 16.05 -10.92
C TRP A 266 -15.65 16.34 -9.46
N SER A 267 -15.17 15.32 -8.76
CA SER A 267 -14.74 15.40 -7.35
C SER A 267 -13.52 14.52 -7.08
N GLY A 268 -12.75 14.83 -6.04
CA GLY A 268 -11.56 14.05 -5.67
C GLY A 268 -11.88 12.57 -5.40
N GLU A 269 -13.02 12.29 -4.75
CA GLU A 269 -13.46 10.92 -4.50
C GLU A 269 -13.86 10.18 -5.79
N ALA A 270 -14.49 10.87 -6.75
CA ALA A 270 -14.79 10.28 -8.04
C ALA A 270 -13.51 9.89 -8.79
N TYR A 271 -12.52 10.79 -8.83
CA TYR A 271 -11.23 10.52 -9.48
C TYR A 271 -10.48 9.34 -8.82
N LEU A 272 -10.52 9.27 -7.48
CA LEU A 272 -10.01 8.11 -6.73
C LEU A 272 -10.72 6.83 -7.18
N SER A 273 -12.04 6.84 -7.26
CA SER A 273 -12.82 5.66 -7.66
C SER A 273 -12.50 5.18 -9.08
N TYR A 274 -12.29 6.09 -10.04
CA TYR A 274 -11.91 5.75 -11.42
C TYR A 274 -10.54 5.09 -11.45
N SER A 275 -9.61 5.60 -10.64
CA SER A 275 -8.26 5.06 -10.52
C SER A 275 -8.26 3.68 -9.86
N GLN A 276 -9.10 3.46 -8.84
CA GLN A 276 -9.26 2.15 -8.20
C GLN A 276 -9.77 1.08 -9.18
N ALA A 277 -10.75 1.41 -10.03
CA ALA A 277 -11.20 0.49 -11.08
C ALA A 277 -10.08 0.16 -12.08
N ALA A 278 -9.33 1.18 -12.52
CA ALA A 278 -8.22 0.99 -13.45
C ALA A 278 -7.12 0.09 -12.84
N ILE A 279 -6.73 0.31 -11.58
CA ILE A 279 -5.73 -0.52 -10.89
C ILE A 279 -6.27 -1.93 -10.61
N ALA A 280 -7.55 -2.09 -10.29
CA ALA A 280 -8.16 -3.40 -10.15
C ALA A 280 -8.08 -4.21 -11.46
N TYR A 281 -8.44 -3.60 -12.59
CA TYR A 281 -8.27 -4.21 -13.91
C TYR A 281 -6.79 -4.58 -14.17
N MET A 282 -5.86 -3.65 -13.94
CA MET A 282 -4.42 -3.91 -14.10
C MET A 282 -3.94 -5.04 -13.19
N GLY A 283 -4.45 -5.16 -11.96
CA GLY A 283 -4.10 -6.21 -11.01
C GLY A 283 -4.61 -7.58 -11.44
N PHE A 284 -5.87 -7.70 -11.87
CA PHE A 284 -6.37 -8.96 -12.44
C PHE A 284 -5.61 -9.36 -13.70
N PHE A 285 -5.31 -8.38 -14.56
CA PHE A 285 -4.55 -8.62 -15.77
C PHE A 285 -3.11 -9.05 -15.45
N ALA A 286 -2.43 -8.41 -14.50
CA ALA A 286 -1.09 -8.79 -14.04
C ALA A 286 -1.06 -10.21 -13.44
N ALA A 287 -2.06 -10.57 -12.65
CA ALA A 287 -2.20 -11.92 -12.10
C ALA A 287 -2.34 -12.97 -13.22
N TYR A 288 -3.16 -12.68 -14.23
CA TYR A 288 -3.28 -13.55 -15.39
C TYR A 288 -1.98 -13.62 -16.19
N PHE A 289 -1.32 -12.48 -16.43
CA PHE A 289 -0.08 -12.38 -17.20
C PHE A 289 1.05 -13.21 -16.59
N VAL A 290 1.29 -13.06 -15.28
CA VAL A 290 2.33 -13.83 -14.57
C VAL A 290 2.03 -15.32 -14.53
N TRP A 291 0.75 -15.71 -14.61
CA TRP A 291 0.35 -17.10 -14.64
C TRP A 291 0.63 -17.78 -15.98
N VAL A 292 0.31 -17.13 -17.10
CA VAL A 292 0.29 -17.77 -18.43
C VAL A 292 1.45 -17.40 -19.36
N ASN A 293 2.13 -16.27 -19.13
CA ASN A 293 3.16 -15.79 -20.06
C ASN A 293 4.55 -16.29 -19.66
N ALA A 294 5.27 -16.90 -20.60
CA ALA A 294 6.63 -17.41 -20.39
C ALA A 294 7.73 -16.53 -21.01
N THR A 295 7.36 -15.44 -21.69
CA THR A 295 8.29 -14.53 -22.38
C THR A 295 8.78 -13.43 -21.45
N VAL A 296 7.88 -12.62 -20.91
CA VAL A 296 8.25 -11.51 -19.98
C VAL A 296 8.32 -11.95 -18.53
N TYR A 297 7.80 -13.15 -18.23
CA TYR A 297 8.11 -13.90 -17.02
C TYR A 297 8.83 -15.18 -17.43
N PRO A 298 10.16 -15.17 -17.63
CA PRO A 298 10.90 -16.36 -18.03
C PRO A 298 10.79 -17.50 -17.00
N ALA A 299 10.57 -18.73 -17.47
CA ALA A 299 10.40 -19.88 -16.59
C ALA A 299 11.63 -20.17 -15.72
N VAL A 300 12.84 -19.85 -16.22
CA VAL A 300 14.10 -20.01 -15.48
C VAL A 300 14.15 -19.17 -14.20
N PHE A 301 13.47 -18.01 -14.15
CA PHE A 301 13.47 -17.14 -12.96
C PHE A 301 12.22 -17.29 -12.11
N PHE A 302 11.05 -17.42 -12.75
CA PHE A 302 9.75 -17.40 -12.07
C PHE A 302 9.16 -18.78 -11.81
N GLY A 303 9.73 -19.82 -12.41
CA GLY A 303 9.21 -21.19 -12.45
C GLY A 303 8.37 -21.43 -13.70
N PRO A 304 8.00 -22.69 -14.00
CA PRO A 304 7.17 -23.02 -15.15
C PRO A 304 5.82 -22.29 -15.12
N ALA A 305 5.34 -21.86 -16.29
CA ALA A 305 4.02 -21.25 -16.41
C ALA A 305 2.92 -22.26 -16.08
N GLU A 306 1.80 -21.78 -15.56
CA GLU A 306 0.62 -22.59 -15.23
C GLU A 306 0.87 -23.72 -14.20
N ILE A 307 2.00 -23.66 -13.46
CA ILE A 307 2.37 -24.64 -12.43
C ILE A 307 2.45 -23.96 -11.05
N LEU A 308 1.64 -24.46 -10.11
CA LEU A 308 1.53 -23.90 -8.77
C LEU A 308 2.78 -24.12 -7.91
N LYS A 309 3.34 -25.34 -7.99
CA LYS A 309 4.46 -25.79 -7.16
C LYS A 309 5.46 -26.60 -7.98
N VAL A 310 6.73 -26.46 -7.65
CA VAL A 310 7.82 -27.31 -8.15
C VAL A 310 8.50 -27.93 -6.94
N GLU A 311 8.58 -29.26 -6.90
CA GLU A 311 9.22 -30.00 -5.79
C GLU A 311 8.66 -29.63 -4.40
N GLY A 312 7.34 -29.41 -4.32
CA GLY A 312 6.66 -29.03 -3.08
C GLY A 312 6.77 -27.54 -2.71
N VAL A 313 7.61 -26.76 -3.39
CA VAL A 313 7.80 -25.32 -3.15
C VAL A 313 6.84 -24.50 -4.02
N ILE A 314 6.19 -23.51 -3.43
CA ILE A 314 5.31 -22.57 -4.14
C ILE A 314 6.17 -21.64 -5.01
N THR A 315 5.87 -21.59 -6.31
CA THR A 315 6.63 -20.78 -7.28
C THR A 315 6.39 -19.28 -7.09
N ALA A 316 7.35 -18.46 -7.53
CA ALA A 316 7.20 -17.00 -7.54
C ALA A 316 5.95 -16.55 -8.32
N ARG A 317 5.60 -17.23 -9.41
CA ARG A 317 4.36 -16.97 -10.17
C ARG A 317 3.12 -17.09 -9.31
N THR A 318 3.03 -18.16 -8.52
CA THR A 318 1.86 -18.40 -7.68
C THR A 318 1.72 -17.32 -6.61
N TRP A 319 2.82 -16.92 -5.98
CA TRP A 319 2.82 -15.82 -5.01
C TRP A 319 2.36 -14.51 -5.65
N LEU A 320 2.94 -14.14 -6.79
CA LEU A 320 2.57 -12.92 -7.51
C LEU A 320 1.11 -12.95 -7.97
N MET A 321 0.66 -14.05 -8.58
CA MET A 321 -0.72 -14.21 -9.04
C MET A 321 -1.72 -14.03 -7.90
N LEU A 322 -1.53 -14.76 -6.79
CA LEU A 322 -2.44 -14.69 -5.64
C LEU A 322 -2.46 -13.29 -5.01
N PHE A 323 -1.29 -12.68 -4.84
CA PHE A 323 -1.19 -11.33 -4.31
C PHE A 323 -1.99 -10.34 -5.17
N HIS A 324 -1.79 -10.37 -6.49
CA HIS A 324 -2.46 -9.44 -7.40
C HIS A 324 -3.97 -9.66 -7.46
N ILE A 325 -4.47 -10.91 -7.44
CA ILE A 325 -5.93 -11.19 -7.41
C ILE A 325 -6.57 -10.63 -6.15
N ILE A 326 -5.95 -10.86 -4.98
CA ILE A 326 -6.49 -10.42 -3.69
C ILE A 326 -6.56 -8.89 -3.65
N LEU A 327 -5.47 -8.22 -3.99
CA LEU A 327 -5.41 -6.75 -3.96
C LEU A 327 -6.29 -6.11 -5.04
N ALA A 328 -6.37 -6.69 -6.24
CA ALA A 328 -7.27 -6.24 -7.29
C ALA A 328 -8.74 -6.32 -6.85
N SER A 329 -9.13 -7.41 -6.18
CA SER A 329 -10.49 -7.59 -5.65
C SER A 329 -10.83 -6.55 -4.59
N LEU A 330 -9.89 -6.25 -3.68
CA LEU A 330 -10.06 -5.20 -2.67
C LEU A 330 -10.19 -3.81 -3.30
N LEU A 331 -9.38 -3.51 -4.32
CA LEU A 331 -9.47 -2.24 -5.06
C LEU A 331 -10.78 -2.13 -5.85
N LEU A 332 -11.28 -3.23 -6.41
CA LEU A 332 -12.59 -3.25 -7.07
C LEU A 332 -13.73 -2.99 -6.08
N ALA A 333 -13.68 -3.59 -4.89
CA ALA A 333 -14.62 -3.27 -3.82
C ALA A 333 -14.53 -1.79 -3.40
N GLY A 334 -13.32 -1.24 -3.30
CA GLY A 334 -13.07 0.18 -3.06
C GLY A 334 -13.67 1.07 -4.15
N HIS A 335 -13.53 0.69 -5.43
CA HIS A 335 -14.16 1.39 -6.54
C HIS A 335 -15.67 1.46 -6.37
N PHE A 336 -16.35 0.33 -6.13
CA PHE A 336 -17.80 0.31 -5.96
C PHE A 336 -18.25 1.20 -4.79
N TRP A 337 -17.51 1.13 -3.68
CA TRP A 337 -17.77 1.98 -2.51
C TRP A 337 -17.67 3.48 -2.84
N HIS A 338 -16.51 3.92 -3.36
CA HIS A 338 -16.26 5.35 -3.60
C HIS A 338 -17.04 5.89 -4.81
N ALA A 339 -17.25 5.11 -5.86
CA ALA A 339 -18.02 5.53 -7.02
C ALA A 339 -19.50 5.72 -6.67
N LEU A 340 -20.08 4.80 -5.89
CA LEU A 340 -21.44 4.93 -5.38
C LEU A 340 -21.54 6.16 -4.48
N ARG A 341 -20.58 6.35 -3.57
CA ARG A 341 -20.54 7.49 -2.66
C ARG A 341 -20.45 8.83 -3.40
N ALA A 342 -19.51 8.95 -4.32
CA ALA A 342 -19.32 10.16 -5.12
C ALA A 342 -20.57 10.50 -5.95
N ARG A 343 -21.21 9.50 -6.57
CA ARG A 343 -22.44 9.71 -7.35
C ARG A 343 -23.60 10.14 -6.47
N ALA A 344 -23.82 9.48 -5.34
CA ALA A 344 -24.87 9.83 -4.40
C ALA A 344 -24.67 11.25 -3.85
N ILE A 345 -23.46 11.64 -3.47
CA ILE A 345 -23.17 13.03 -3.05
C ILE A 345 -23.49 14.01 -4.18
N ALA A 346 -23.11 13.69 -5.42
CA ALA A 346 -23.37 14.56 -6.57
C ALA A 346 -24.87 14.74 -6.88
N THR A 347 -25.72 13.77 -6.54
CA THR A 347 -27.19 13.87 -6.67
C THR A 347 -27.87 14.46 -5.43
N GLY A 348 -27.12 14.86 -4.40
CA GLY A 348 -27.66 15.37 -3.14
C GLY A 348 -28.17 14.28 -2.19
N PHE A 349 -27.86 13.01 -2.46
CA PHE A 349 -28.21 11.88 -1.60
C PHE A 349 -27.26 11.79 -0.40
N VAL A 350 -27.84 11.61 0.80
CA VAL A 350 -27.10 11.59 2.08
C VAL A 350 -27.12 10.19 2.68
N PHE A 351 -25.96 9.52 2.73
CA PHE A 351 -25.81 8.16 3.26
C PHE A 351 -26.25 8.00 4.72
N SER A 352 -26.09 9.03 5.55
CA SER A 352 -26.51 8.99 6.97
C SER A 352 -28.03 8.91 7.17
N LYS A 353 -28.82 9.04 6.10
CA LYS A 353 -30.28 8.86 6.12
C LYS A 353 -30.76 7.47 5.68
N MET A 354 -29.88 6.53 5.31
CA MET A 354 -30.27 5.16 4.97
C MET A 354 -30.54 4.31 6.23
N LYS A 355 -31.78 3.83 6.40
CA LYS A 355 -32.20 2.87 7.45
C LYS A 355 -33.10 1.81 6.84
N PHE A 356 -32.71 0.54 6.87
CA PHE A 356 -33.51 -0.54 6.29
C PHE A 356 -34.84 -0.70 7.03
N ASN A 357 -35.95 -0.61 6.31
CA ASN A 357 -37.27 -0.99 6.81
C ASN A 357 -37.38 -2.53 6.81
N GLU A 358 -37.24 -3.14 7.99
CA GLU A 358 -37.27 -4.60 8.19
C GLU A 358 -38.57 -5.27 7.72
N ASN A 359 -39.64 -4.49 7.53
CA ASN A 359 -40.97 -4.98 7.14
C ASN A 359 -41.36 -4.59 5.70
N ALA A 360 -40.46 -4.00 4.91
CA ALA A 360 -40.78 -3.55 3.56
C ALA A 360 -41.02 -4.73 2.60
N LEU A 361 -42.18 -4.76 1.96
CA LEU A 361 -42.48 -5.71 0.89
C LEU A 361 -41.89 -5.22 -0.44
N PHE A 362 -41.82 -6.10 -1.43
CA PHE A 362 -41.29 -5.76 -2.75
C PHE A 362 -42.14 -4.64 -3.40
N GLY A 363 -41.57 -3.42 -3.49
CA GLY A 363 -42.23 -2.23 -4.03
C GLY A 363 -42.29 -1.03 -3.07
N ASP A 364 -42.01 -1.22 -1.78
CA ASP A 364 -42.03 -0.14 -0.78
C ASP A 364 -40.72 0.66 -0.73
N LEU A 365 -40.81 1.92 -0.29
CA LEU A 365 -39.65 2.75 0.03
C LEU A 365 -38.91 2.14 1.25
N GLN A 366 -37.69 1.66 1.01
CA GLN A 366 -36.92 0.90 2.01
C GLN A 366 -36.25 1.74 3.11
N PHE A 367 -36.37 3.08 3.09
CA PHE A 367 -35.58 3.97 3.96
C PHE A 367 -36.39 5.09 4.64
N ASN A 368 -36.47 5.09 5.99
CA ASN A 368 -37.20 6.07 6.82
C ASN A 368 -36.27 7.00 7.65
N SER A 369 -36.79 8.15 8.13
CA SER A 369 -36.02 9.28 8.71
C SER A 369 -35.70 9.25 10.22
N GLU A 370 -36.14 8.29 11.04
CA GLU A 370 -35.97 8.33 12.53
C GLU A 370 -34.89 7.36 13.06
N PRO A 371 -34.01 7.74 14.02
CA PRO A 371 -32.79 6.98 14.36
C PRO A 371 -33.10 5.73 15.20
N LEU A 372 -32.62 4.56 14.76
CA LEU A 372 -32.91 3.27 15.42
C LEU A 372 -31.68 2.51 15.92
N PHE A 373 -30.45 3.00 15.75
CA PHE A 373 -29.27 2.31 16.29
C PHE A 373 -28.14 3.26 16.69
N ASN A 374 -27.69 3.14 17.94
CA ASN A 374 -26.37 3.61 18.37
C ASN A 374 -25.32 2.70 17.72
N GLY A 375 -24.44 3.25 16.88
CA GLY A 375 -23.48 2.48 16.10
C GLY A 375 -22.61 1.52 16.94
N ILE A 376 -22.22 0.40 16.34
CA ILE A 376 -21.31 -0.61 16.93
C ILE A 376 -19.92 -0.01 17.24
N VAL A 377 -19.53 1.04 16.52
CA VAL A 377 -18.31 1.82 16.73
C VAL A 377 -18.74 3.23 17.11
N GLN A 378 -18.41 3.64 18.32
CA GLN A 378 -18.75 4.96 18.85
C GLN A 378 -17.48 5.79 19.04
N SER A 379 -17.68 7.09 19.20
CA SER A 379 -16.62 7.92 19.74
C SER A 379 -16.45 7.60 21.25
N PRO A 380 -15.22 7.50 21.76
CA PRO A 380 -14.94 7.37 23.18
C PRO A 380 -15.58 8.53 23.93
N GLN A 381 -16.37 8.23 24.97
CA GLN A 381 -17.03 9.23 25.82
C GLN A 381 -17.97 10.18 25.05
N ASN A 382 -18.40 9.81 23.84
CA ASN A 382 -19.16 10.65 22.90
C ASN A 382 -18.45 11.95 22.48
N ASP A 383 -17.12 12.03 22.65
CA ASP A 383 -16.31 13.15 22.16
C ASP A 383 -15.56 12.80 20.86
N PRO A 384 -16.02 13.33 19.70
CA PRO A 384 -15.44 13.00 18.39
C PRO A 384 -14.03 13.57 18.18
N GLN A 385 -13.53 14.44 19.07
CA GLN A 385 -12.18 15.00 19.01
C GLN A 385 -11.12 14.01 19.54
N ILE A 386 -11.55 12.97 20.26
CA ILE A 386 -10.69 11.89 20.73
C ILE A 386 -10.46 10.91 19.57
N GLY A 387 -9.24 10.90 19.01
CA GLY A 387 -8.82 10.03 17.90
C GLY A 387 -8.68 8.54 18.28
N SER A 388 -9.68 7.96 18.93
CA SER A 388 -9.80 6.54 19.28
C SER A 388 -11.26 6.08 19.10
N PHE A 389 -11.51 4.77 19.00
CA PHE A 389 -12.88 4.22 18.87
C PHE A 389 -13.31 3.63 20.20
N ALA A 390 -14.60 3.66 20.46
CA ALA A 390 -15.26 2.72 21.34
C ALA A 390 -15.91 1.63 20.49
N THR A 391 -15.24 0.48 20.35
CA THR A 391 -15.71 -0.74 19.68
C THR A 391 -16.07 -1.79 20.73
N PRO A 392 -16.78 -2.86 20.37
CA PRO A 392 -17.03 -3.98 21.28
C PRO A 392 -15.73 -4.68 21.72
N VAL A 393 -14.62 -4.45 21.01
CA VAL A 393 -13.31 -5.02 21.37
C VAL A 393 -12.56 -4.09 22.32
N ASN A 394 -12.45 -2.79 22.07
CA ASN A 394 -11.62 -1.91 22.90
C ASN A 394 -12.40 -1.14 23.99
N ASN A 395 -13.73 -1.19 23.97
CA ASN A 395 -14.62 -0.64 24.99
C ASN A 395 -15.51 -1.71 25.64
N SER A 396 -15.15 -3.00 25.51
CA SER A 396 -15.77 -4.05 26.33
C SER A 396 -15.24 -4.03 27.75
N GLU A 397 -16.08 -4.45 28.69
CA GLU A 397 -15.67 -4.70 30.08
C GLU A 397 -14.50 -5.68 30.17
N ILE A 398 -14.42 -6.66 29.26
CA ILE A 398 -13.32 -7.64 29.19
C ILE A 398 -12.01 -6.94 28.85
N THR A 399 -11.98 -6.11 27.80
CA THR A 399 -10.74 -5.41 27.40
C THR A 399 -10.37 -4.31 28.38
N LEU A 400 -11.35 -3.58 28.92
CA LEU A 400 -11.11 -2.61 29.98
C LEU A 400 -10.57 -3.31 31.24
N SER A 401 -11.10 -4.47 31.60
CA SER A 401 -10.60 -5.28 32.71
C SER A 401 -9.19 -5.79 32.43
N TRP A 402 -8.92 -6.30 31.22
CA TRP A 402 -7.59 -6.75 30.82
C TRP A 402 -6.56 -5.61 30.84
N LEU A 403 -6.89 -4.46 30.25
CA LEU A 403 -6.04 -3.26 30.25
C LEU A 403 -5.79 -2.75 31.67
N LYS A 404 -6.82 -2.67 32.52
CA LYS A 404 -6.68 -2.31 33.95
C LYS A 404 -5.77 -3.28 34.71
N ASN A 405 -5.68 -4.53 34.26
CA ASN A 405 -4.80 -5.53 34.85
C ASN A 405 -3.39 -5.55 34.24
N LEU A 406 -3.11 -4.82 33.16
CA LEU A 406 -1.75 -4.70 32.64
C LEU A 406 -0.85 -3.95 33.62
N PRO A 407 0.42 -4.36 33.80
CA PRO A 407 1.31 -3.76 34.80
C PRO A 407 1.49 -2.24 34.66
N ILE A 408 1.35 -1.69 33.45
CA ILE A 408 1.46 -0.23 33.23
C ILE A 408 0.25 0.55 33.74
N TYR A 409 -0.96 -0.05 33.73
CA TYR A 409 -2.22 0.61 34.11
C TYR A 409 -2.78 0.14 35.45
N ARG A 410 -2.28 -0.97 36.00
CA ARG A 410 -2.75 -1.56 37.27
C ARG A 410 -2.60 -0.59 38.43
N ASP A 411 -3.66 -0.35 39.19
CA ASP A 411 -3.58 0.56 40.33
C ASP A 411 -2.64 0.03 41.42
N ASN A 412 -2.09 0.93 42.23
CA ASN A 412 -1.24 0.62 43.40
C ASN A 412 0.13 -0.05 43.13
N LEU A 413 0.58 -0.21 41.88
CA LEU A 413 1.95 -0.64 41.61
C LEU A 413 2.95 0.52 41.70
N SER A 414 4.07 0.29 42.38
CA SER A 414 5.20 1.23 42.41
C SER A 414 5.86 1.35 41.02
N PRO A 415 6.45 2.51 40.66
CA PRO A 415 7.04 2.69 39.33
C PRO A 415 8.10 1.63 38.97
N ILE A 416 8.92 1.25 39.96
CA ILE A 416 9.96 0.22 39.78
C ILE A 416 9.36 -1.17 39.56
N THR A 417 8.30 -1.55 40.28
CA THR A 417 7.60 -2.83 40.10
C THR A 417 6.94 -2.91 38.73
N ARG A 418 6.32 -1.80 38.27
CA ARG A 418 5.77 -1.72 36.90
C ARG A 418 6.84 -1.97 35.86
N GLY A 419 7.96 -1.27 35.99
CA GLY A 419 9.12 -1.47 35.13
C GLY A 419 9.58 -2.92 35.14
N LEU A 420 9.71 -3.51 36.33
CA LEU A 420 10.16 -4.90 36.52
C LEU A 420 9.28 -5.92 35.81
N GLU A 421 7.95 -5.89 36.02
CA GLU A 421 7.02 -6.82 35.39
C GLU A 421 7.02 -6.68 33.86
N ILE A 422 7.02 -5.44 33.36
CA ILE A 422 7.03 -5.17 31.92
C ILE A 422 8.35 -5.61 31.31
N GLY A 423 9.47 -5.25 31.93
CA GLY A 423 10.80 -5.67 31.51
C GLY A 423 10.88 -7.19 31.42
N MET A 424 10.48 -7.90 32.48
CA MET A 424 10.54 -9.37 32.55
C MET A 424 9.76 -10.05 31.44
N ALA A 425 8.55 -9.56 31.13
CA ALA A 425 7.76 -10.09 30.01
C ALA A 425 8.46 -9.87 28.65
N HIS A 426 9.02 -8.67 28.42
CA HIS A 426 9.74 -8.38 27.18
C HIS A 426 11.01 -9.21 27.07
N GLY A 427 11.81 -9.28 28.13
CA GLY A 427 13.02 -10.10 28.15
C GLY A 427 12.74 -11.58 27.87
N TYR A 428 11.69 -12.12 28.47
CA TYR A 428 11.27 -13.50 28.26
C TYR A 428 10.92 -13.79 26.79
N LEU A 429 10.16 -12.89 26.15
CA LEU A 429 9.71 -13.07 24.77
C LEU A 429 10.80 -12.81 23.73
N LEU A 430 11.71 -11.86 23.99
CA LEU A 430 12.71 -11.41 23.01
C LEU A 430 13.73 -12.50 22.66
N LEU A 431 14.03 -13.44 23.57
CA LEU A 431 14.99 -14.51 23.29
C LEU A 431 14.58 -15.38 22.09
N GLY A 432 13.30 -15.71 21.97
CA GLY A 432 12.79 -16.62 20.93
C GLY A 432 13.07 -16.14 19.49
N PRO A 433 12.67 -14.92 19.11
CA PRO A 433 12.97 -14.34 17.81
C PRO A 433 14.48 -14.28 17.50
N PHE A 434 15.31 -13.85 18.45
CA PHE A 434 16.76 -13.81 18.23
C PHE A 434 17.37 -15.21 18.08
N LEU A 435 16.85 -16.20 18.80
CA LEU A 435 17.29 -17.59 18.68
C LEU A 435 16.87 -18.23 17.34
N LYS A 436 15.62 -18.03 16.90
CA LYS A 436 15.06 -18.70 15.71
C LYS A 436 15.33 -17.96 14.41
N LEU A 437 15.40 -16.64 14.44
CA LEU A 437 15.52 -15.79 13.25
C LEU A 437 16.86 -15.04 13.19
N GLY A 438 17.69 -15.13 14.24
CA GLY A 438 19.00 -14.50 14.29
C GLY A 438 19.96 -14.99 13.21
N THR A 439 20.96 -14.16 12.92
CA THR A 439 22.02 -14.46 11.95
C THR A 439 22.86 -15.68 12.35
N LEU A 440 23.02 -15.92 13.65
CA LEU A 440 23.77 -17.03 14.22
C LEU A 440 22.89 -18.22 14.67
N ARG A 441 21.63 -18.31 14.20
CA ARG A 441 20.68 -19.37 14.58
C ARG A 441 21.14 -20.80 14.29
N SER A 442 22.06 -20.97 13.33
CA SER A 442 22.61 -22.26 12.91
C SER A 442 23.99 -22.56 13.52
N ALA A 443 24.53 -21.66 14.34
CA ALA A 443 25.81 -21.84 14.98
C ALA A 443 25.67 -22.71 16.25
N ASN A 444 26.73 -23.40 16.64
CA ASN A 444 26.76 -24.23 17.86
C ASN A 444 26.49 -23.42 19.15
N ASN A 445 26.64 -22.10 19.09
CA ASN A 445 26.38 -21.16 20.17
C ASN A 445 25.12 -20.28 19.92
N ALA A 446 24.16 -20.75 19.11
CA ALA A 446 22.95 -20.00 18.76
C ALA A 446 22.18 -19.46 19.98
N LEU A 447 22.12 -20.22 21.07
CA LEU A 447 21.48 -19.78 22.33
C LEU A 447 22.23 -18.61 22.98
N LEU A 448 23.56 -18.66 22.99
CA LEU A 448 24.38 -17.57 23.54
C LEU A 448 24.27 -16.32 22.66
N ALA A 449 24.25 -16.48 21.34
CA ALA A 449 24.04 -15.38 20.40
C ALA A 449 22.64 -14.76 20.55
N GLY A 450 21.60 -15.60 20.71
CA GLY A 450 20.24 -15.15 20.96
C GLY A 450 20.10 -14.40 22.29
N PHE A 451 20.73 -14.93 23.34
CA PHE A 451 20.82 -14.29 24.66
C PHE A 451 21.50 -12.92 24.58
N GLY A 452 22.63 -12.83 23.87
CA GLY A 452 23.34 -11.57 23.66
C GLY A 452 22.50 -10.55 22.88
N GLY A 453 21.83 -10.97 21.81
CA GLY A 453 20.96 -10.12 21.00
C GLY A 453 19.75 -9.59 21.79
N ALA A 454 19.07 -10.46 22.54
CA ALA A 454 17.94 -10.08 23.38
C ALA A 454 18.36 -9.13 24.52
N SER A 455 19.48 -9.42 25.19
CA SER A 455 20.02 -8.55 26.24
C SER A 455 20.45 -7.19 25.70
N GLY A 456 21.10 -7.16 24.53
CA GLY A 456 21.49 -5.93 23.85
C GLY A 456 20.28 -5.07 23.48
N LEU A 457 19.21 -5.68 22.97
CA LEU A 457 17.98 -4.96 22.66
C LEU A 457 17.32 -4.39 23.93
N VAL A 458 17.27 -5.14 25.03
CA VAL A 458 16.75 -4.65 26.32
C VAL A 458 17.54 -3.42 26.80
N ILE A 459 18.87 -3.42 26.65
CA ILE A 459 19.72 -2.27 26.99
C ILE A 459 19.38 -1.07 26.10
N ILE A 460 19.29 -1.28 24.78
CA ILE A 460 18.92 -0.21 23.83
C ILE A 460 17.56 0.39 24.18
N LEU A 461 16.55 -0.46 24.44
CA LEU A 461 15.22 -0.02 24.84
C LEU A 461 15.25 0.75 26.17
N SER A 462 16.08 0.33 27.12
CA SER A 462 16.26 1.03 28.40
C SER A 462 16.90 2.41 28.22
N VAL A 463 17.86 2.54 27.30
CA VAL A 463 18.47 3.83 26.93
C VAL A 463 17.44 4.73 26.23
N CYS A 464 16.61 4.18 25.34
CA CYS A 464 15.51 4.92 24.71
C CYS A 464 14.49 5.42 25.75
N LEU A 465 14.11 4.59 26.73
CA LEU A 465 13.23 4.98 27.83
C LEU A 465 13.84 6.07 28.70
N PHE A 466 15.16 5.99 28.94
CA PHE A 466 15.89 7.04 29.65
C PHE A 466 15.86 8.37 28.89
N ILE A 467 16.23 8.36 27.60
CA ILE A 467 16.22 9.56 26.74
C ILE A 467 14.82 10.17 26.68
N TYR A 468 13.79 9.34 26.51
CA TYR A 468 12.40 9.79 26.55
C TYR A 468 12.07 10.47 27.88
N GLY A 469 12.45 9.84 28.99
CA GLY A 469 12.25 10.40 30.33
C GLY A 469 12.88 11.77 30.49
N SER A 470 14.14 11.92 30.08
CA SER A 470 14.88 13.19 30.13
C SER A 470 14.24 14.25 29.23
N ALA A 471 13.85 13.90 28.00
CA ALA A 471 13.28 14.85 27.06
C ALA A 471 11.86 15.32 27.47
N VAL A 472 11.04 14.42 28.00
CA VAL A 472 9.62 14.69 28.26
C VAL A 472 9.38 15.30 29.63
N PHE A 473 10.03 14.80 30.69
CA PHE A 473 9.73 15.22 32.05
C PHE A 473 10.63 16.35 32.58
N GLN A 474 11.64 16.79 31.81
CA GLN A 474 12.48 17.95 32.15
C GLN A 474 12.07 19.23 31.37
N GLY A 475 11.13 19.15 30.42
CA GLY A 475 10.65 20.28 29.62
C GLY A 475 9.47 21.04 30.25
N ARG A 476 9.18 22.26 29.77
CA ARG A 476 8.03 23.09 30.19
C ARG A 476 6.65 22.59 29.68
N LYS A 477 6.61 21.52 28.89
CA LYS A 477 5.37 20.97 28.32
C LYS A 477 4.96 19.71 29.08
N LYS A 478 3.66 19.60 29.42
CA LYS A 478 3.11 18.40 30.04
C LYS A 478 3.17 17.22 29.05
N PRO A 479 3.45 15.99 29.52
CA PRO A 479 3.40 14.79 28.68
C PRO A 479 2.02 14.65 28.03
N VAL A 480 1.99 14.27 26.75
CA VAL A 480 0.76 14.02 25.99
C VAL A 480 0.38 12.54 26.19
N GLY A 481 -0.74 12.27 26.85
CA GLY A 481 -1.26 10.90 27.11
C GLY A 481 -1.74 10.67 28.55
N VAL A 482 -2.50 9.59 28.78
CA VAL A 482 -3.01 9.21 30.10
C VAL A 482 -1.98 8.31 30.81
N LEU A 483 -1.01 8.92 31.48
CA LEU A 483 -0.08 8.20 32.37
C LEU A 483 -0.67 8.08 33.79
N PRO A 484 -0.40 6.96 34.51
CA PRO A 484 -0.65 6.86 35.95
C PRO A 484 -0.04 8.05 36.70
N THR A 485 -0.67 8.47 37.80
CA THR A 485 -0.20 9.62 38.61
C THR A 485 1.25 9.47 39.05
N ASN A 486 1.68 8.25 39.33
CA ASN A 486 3.05 7.90 39.72
C ASN A 486 4.00 7.62 38.54
N LEU A 487 3.72 8.11 37.33
CA LEU A 487 4.65 8.09 36.19
C LEU A 487 4.74 9.46 35.48
N LYS A 488 4.35 10.53 36.18
CA LYS A 488 4.30 11.89 35.63
C LYS A 488 5.54 12.72 35.96
N THR A 489 6.47 12.17 36.73
CA THR A 489 7.71 12.86 37.12
C THR A 489 8.92 12.12 36.55
N TYR A 490 10.02 12.85 36.34
CA TYR A 490 11.28 12.25 35.93
C TYR A 490 11.79 11.22 36.95
N SER A 491 11.61 11.47 38.24
CA SER A 491 12.04 10.57 39.32
C SER A 491 11.33 9.21 39.22
N ASP A 492 10.01 9.24 39.03
CA ASP A 492 9.22 8.03 38.91
C ASP A 492 9.50 7.29 37.61
N TRP A 493 9.66 8.03 36.50
CA TRP A 493 10.00 7.45 35.21
C TRP A 493 11.40 6.81 35.21
N SER A 494 12.35 7.42 35.92
CA SER A 494 13.69 6.84 36.11
C SER A 494 13.62 5.53 36.89
N ARG A 495 12.82 5.46 37.96
CA ARG A 495 12.58 4.21 38.72
C ARG A 495 11.93 3.13 37.86
N PHE A 496 10.98 3.52 37.02
CA PHE A 496 10.37 2.64 36.02
C PHE A 496 11.40 2.10 35.03
N THR A 497 12.24 2.97 34.47
CA THR A 497 13.29 2.59 33.52
C THR A 497 14.30 1.63 34.14
N SER A 498 14.71 1.86 35.38
CA SER A 498 15.58 0.93 36.12
C SER A 498 14.90 -0.42 36.36
N GLY A 499 13.62 -0.42 36.72
CA GLY A 499 12.82 -1.64 36.83
C GLY A 499 12.76 -2.41 35.50
N PHE A 500 12.54 -1.72 34.39
CA PHE A 500 12.49 -2.32 33.05
C PHE A 500 13.81 -2.97 32.65
N LEU A 501 14.94 -2.32 32.93
CA LEU A 501 16.26 -2.89 32.64
C LEU A 501 16.51 -4.17 33.45
N VAL A 502 16.31 -4.12 34.77
CA VAL A 502 16.52 -5.25 35.67
C VAL A 502 15.57 -6.41 35.32
N GLY A 503 14.29 -6.08 35.12
CA GLY A 503 13.27 -7.05 34.72
C GLY A 503 13.59 -7.67 33.36
N GLY A 504 13.96 -6.84 32.38
CA GLY A 504 14.30 -7.28 31.02
C GLY A 504 15.46 -8.25 30.98
N LEU A 505 16.59 -7.91 31.64
CA LEU A 505 17.71 -8.83 31.72
C LEU A 505 17.34 -10.11 32.49
N GLY A 506 16.58 -9.97 33.60
CA GLY A 506 16.06 -11.12 34.35
C GLY A 506 15.16 -12.03 33.52
N GLY A 507 14.31 -11.48 32.67
CA GLY A 507 13.43 -12.22 31.76
C GLY A 507 14.20 -12.97 30.67
N VAL A 508 15.21 -12.34 30.08
CA VAL A 508 16.10 -13.00 29.10
C VAL A 508 16.86 -14.17 29.76
N ILE A 509 17.39 -13.95 30.96
CA ILE A 509 18.06 -15.00 31.75
C ILE A 509 17.10 -16.15 32.05
N PHE A 510 15.90 -15.85 32.52
CA PHE A 510 14.88 -16.86 32.86
C PHE A 510 14.46 -17.69 31.63
N ALA A 511 14.20 -17.05 30.49
CA ALA A 511 13.89 -17.76 29.25
C ALA A 511 15.06 -18.65 28.79
N CYS A 512 16.30 -18.18 28.93
CA CYS A 512 17.49 -18.96 28.61
C CYS A 512 17.60 -20.21 29.49
N PHE A 513 17.37 -20.07 30.80
CA PHE A 513 17.35 -21.21 31.73
C PHE A 513 16.26 -22.23 31.39
N ILE A 514 15.04 -21.78 31.07
CA ILE A 514 13.97 -22.70 30.63
C ILE A 514 14.40 -23.50 29.40
N LEU A 515 14.97 -22.83 28.39
CA LEU A 515 15.41 -23.52 27.17
C LEU A 515 16.56 -24.51 27.45
N LEU A 516 17.48 -24.18 28.37
CA LEU A 516 18.52 -25.10 28.81
C LEU A 516 17.94 -26.33 29.51
N GLU A 517 16.95 -26.16 30.38
CA GLU A 517 16.31 -27.28 31.10
C GLU A 517 15.41 -28.13 30.18
N ILE A 518 14.74 -27.53 29.19
CA ILE A 518 14.03 -28.26 28.14
C ILE A 518 15.01 -29.11 27.32
N GLY A 519 16.16 -28.54 26.95
CA GLY A 519 17.20 -29.29 26.24
C GLY A 519 17.81 -30.42 27.08
N ARG A 520 17.98 -30.20 28.40
CA ARG A 520 18.47 -31.23 29.34
C ARG A 520 17.48 -32.37 29.57
N SER A 521 16.18 -32.06 29.56
CA SER A 521 15.11 -33.06 29.78
C SER A 521 14.78 -33.90 28.54
N GLY A 522 15.39 -33.60 27.38
CA GLY A 522 15.20 -34.37 26.14
C GLY A 522 13.80 -34.24 25.53
N ILE A 523 13.05 -33.20 25.92
CA ILE A 523 11.69 -32.93 25.44
C ILE A 523 11.72 -32.33 24.01
N VAL A 524 12.88 -31.81 23.56
CA VAL A 524 13.11 -31.27 22.21
C VAL A 524 14.53 -31.57 21.74
#